data_AF-A0A3D4B9G4-F1
#
_entry.id   AF-A0A3D4B9G4-F1
#
_cell.length_a   1.000
_cell.length_b   1.000
_cell.length_c   1.000
_cell.angle_alpha   90.00
_cell.angle_beta   90.00
_cell.angle_gamma   90.00
#
_symmetry.space_group_name_H-M   'P 1'
#
loop_
_entity.id
_entity.type
_entity.pdbx_description
1 polymer ?
#
loop_
_entity_poly.entity_id
_entity_poly.type
_entity_poly.pdbx_seq_one_letter_code
_entity_poly.pdbx_strand_id
1 'polypeptide(L)'
;MNSQNIRTWLCGPMVAVATPFKEDLSLDLEVLTTNIRFMIDRGVKTGSGTLLVGGAGGEHPAMNVEERMAVMTTAHEAANGEVPVLTSIQHTDTRAIVELAQ
;
A
#
# COMPACT_ATOMS: atom_id res chain seq x y z
N MET A 1 -18.17 0.62 4.87
CA MET A 1 -18.33 -0.35 3.76
C MET A 1 -19.26 -1.46 4.22
N ASN A 2 -20.28 -1.85 3.45
CA ASN A 2 -21.18 -2.96 3.82
C ASN A 2 -20.51 -4.30 3.46
N SER A 3 -20.53 -5.28 4.37
CA SER A 3 -19.95 -6.62 4.18
C SER A 3 -20.50 -7.35 2.93
N GLN A 4 -21.70 -6.98 2.48
CA GLN A 4 -22.32 -7.54 1.28
C GLN A 4 -21.56 -7.21 -0.02
N ASN A 5 -20.81 -6.11 -0.06
CA ASN A 5 -20.15 -5.62 -1.29
C ASN A 5 -18.62 -5.83 -1.30
N ILE A 6 -18.03 -6.43 -0.26
CA ILE A 6 -16.57 -6.59 -0.18
C ILE A 6 -16.01 -7.43 -1.32
N ARG A 7 -16.75 -8.46 -1.76
CA ARG A 7 -16.33 -9.38 -2.82
C ARG A 7 -16.30 -8.73 -4.21
N THR A 8 -17.09 -7.68 -4.42
CA THR A 8 -17.08 -6.93 -5.68
C THR A 8 -16.15 -5.73 -5.62
N TRP A 9 -15.83 -5.23 -4.41
CA TRP A 9 -14.85 -4.16 -4.23
C TRP A 9 -13.41 -4.69 -4.26
N LEU A 10 -13.13 -5.76 -3.51
CA LEU A 10 -11.82 -6.42 -3.39
C LEU A 10 -11.79 -7.72 -4.21
N CYS A 11 -11.63 -7.61 -5.52
CA CYS A 11 -11.50 -8.76 -6.42
C CYS A 11 -10.51 -8.50 -7.55
N GLY A 12 -10.11 -9.59 -8.22
CA GLY A 12 -9.06 -9.57 -9.22
C GLY A 12 -7.66 -9.78 -8.62
N PRO A 13 -6.59 -9.56 -9.40
CA PRO A 13 -5.22 -9.65 -8.92
C PRO A 13 -4.93 -8.66 -7.79
N MET A 14 -4.12 -9.11 -6.84
CA MET A 14 -3.52 -8.27 -5.81
C MET A 14 -2.05 -8.07 -6.13
N VAL A 15 -1.68 -6.85 -6.47
CA VAL A 15 -0.31 -6.51 -6.85
C VAL A 15 0.49 -6.22 -5.60
N ALA A 16 1.54 -7.00 -5.34
CA ALA A 16 2.53 -6.64 -4.34
C ALA A 16 3.37 -5.48 -4.89
N VAL A 17 3.18 -4.30 -4.32
CA VAL A 17 3.85 -3.07 -4.77
C VAL A 17 5.19 -2.97 -4.07
N ALA A 18 6.27 -2.93 -4.85
CA ALA A 18 7.61 -2.67 -4.36
C ALA A 18 7.70 -1.26 -3.75
N THR A 19 8.43 -1.14 -2.66
CA THR A 19 8.77 0.14 -2.03
C THR A 19 10.12 0.61 -2.59
N PRO A 20 10.14 1.65 -3.43
CA PRO A 20 11.40 2.17 -3.96
C PRO A 20 12.19 2.93 -2.89
N PHE A 21 13.50 2.74 -2.94
CA PHE A 21 14.49 3.44 -2.11
C PHE A 21 15.48 4.16 -3.02
N LYS A 22 16.01 5.27 -2.54
CA LYS A 22 17.11 6.00 -3.18
C LYS A 22 18.43 5.25 -2.95
N GLU A 23 19.49 5.71 -3.61
CA GLU A 23 20.84 5.12 -3.44
C GLU A 23 21.35 5.20 -1.99
N ASP A 24 20.90 6.18 -1.21
CA ASP A 24 21.22 6.35 0.21
C ASP A 24 20.32 5.53 1.15
N LEU A 25 19.47 4.67 0.59
CA LEU A 25 18.49 3.83 1.29
C LEU A 25 17.36 4.60 2.00
N SER A 26 17.20 5.90 1.75
CA SER A 26 15.98 6.62 2.15
C SER A 26 14.83 6.30 1.19
N LEU A 27 13.58 6.44 1.67
CA LEU A 27 12.39 6.21 0.85
C LEU A 27 12.31 7.13 -0.37
N ASP A 28 11.87 6.57 -1.50
CA ASP A 28 11.54 7.34 -2.71
C ASP A 28 10.02 7.41 -2.94
N LEU A 29 9.36 8.28 -2.17
CA LEU A 29 7.90 8.41 -2.18
C LEU A 29 7.35 8.97 -3.50
N GLU A 30 8.15 9.73 -4.25
CA GLU A 30 7.76 10.26 -5.57
C GLU A 30 7.70 9.15 -6.61
N VAL A 31 8.71 8.26 -6.61
CA VAL A 31 8.70 7.07 -7.47
C VAL A 31 7.58 6.11 -7.05
N LEU A 32 7.31 5.94 -5.76
CA LEU A 32 6.18 5.14 -5.29
C LEU A 32 4.86 5.68 -5.84
N THR A 33 4.63 6.99 -5.76
CA THR A 33 3.45 7.67 -6.30
C THR A 33 3.31 7.42 -7.80
N THR A 34 4.41 7.61 -8.55
CA THR A 34 4.45 7.42 -10.00
C THR A 34 4.12 5.97 -10.38
N ASN A 35 4.69 4.99 -9.67
CA ASN A 35 4.44 3.57 -9.92
C ASN A 35 2.97 3.19 -9.63
N ILE A 36 2.40 3.70 -8.53
CA ILE A 36 0.98 3.48 -8.19
C ILE A 36 0.07 4.06 -9.28
N ARG A 37 0.32 5.30 -9.70
CA ARG A 37 -0.45 5.95 -10.78
C ARG A 37 -0.33 5.18 -12.09
N PHE A 38 0.87 4.73 -12.45
CA PHE A 38 1.08 3.87 -13.61
C PHE A 38 0.21 2.61 -13.56
N MET A 39 0.19 1.89 -12.44
CA MET A 39 -0.65 0.68 -12.31
C MET A 39 -2.15 0.98 -12.46
N ILE A 40 -2.62 2.07 -11.86
CA ILE A 40 -4.03 2.51 -11.95
C ILE A 40 -4.40 2.90 -13.37
N ASP A 41 -3.56 3.68 -14.04
CA ASP A 41 -3.74 4.12 -15.43
C ASP A 41 -3.75 2.95 -16.42
N ARG A 42 -3.05 1.87 -16.07
CA ARG A 42 -3.00 0.62 -16.84
C ARG A 42 -4.11 -0.39 -16.49
N GLY A 43 -5.03 -0.03 -15.60
CA GLY A 43 -6.28 -0.76 -15.39
C GLY A 43 -6.40 -1.47 -14.04
N VAL A 44 -5.45 -1.31 -13.11
CA VAL A 44 -5.64 -1.81 -11.75
C VAL A 44 -6.59 -0.87 -11.00
N LYS A 45 -7.88 -1.21 -10.98
CA LYS A 45 -8.94 -0.37 -10.42
C LYS A 45 -9.91 -1.17 -9.55
N THR A 46 -10.69 -0.48 -8.74
CA THR A 46 -11.75 -1.07 -7.91
C THR A 46 -12.63 -2.04 -8.71
N GLY A 47 -12.83 -3.25 -8.16
CA GLY A 47 -13.59 -4.32 -8.81
C GLY A 47 -12.86 -5.09 -9.92
N SER A 48 -11.58 -4.79 -10.16
CA SER A 48 -10.75 -5.49 -11.15
C SER A 48 -9.32 -5.75 -10.71
N GLY A 49 -8.86 -5.12 -9.62
CA GLY A 49 -7.57 -5.36 -9.02
C GLY A 49 -7.40 -4.56 -7.73
N THR A 50 -6.31 -4.86 -7.02
CA THR A 50 -6.01 -4.30 -5.70
C THR A 50 -4.51 -4.10 -5.55
N LEU A 51 -4.10 -3.13 -4.75
CA LEU A 51 -2.69 -2.87 -4.44
C LEU A 51 -2.40 -3.29 -2.99
N LEU A 52 -1.40 -4.14 -2.80
CA LEU A 52 -0.84 -4.48 -1.49
C LEU A 52 0.48 -3.72 -1.33
N VAL A 53 0.48 -2.71 -0.47
CA VAL A 53 1.60 -1.79 -0.26
C VAL A 53 2.22 -2.02 1.12
N GLY A 54 3.54 -1.96 1.21
CA GLY A 54 4.24 -2.20 2.47
C GLY A 54 3.97 -3.59 3.01
N GLY A 55 3.80 -4.58 2.13
CA GLY A 55 3.74 -6.01 2.47
C GLY A 55 5.12 -6.66 2.42
N ALA A 56 5.18 -7.99 2.48
CA ALA A 56 6.46 -8.72 2.40
C ALA A 56 7.25 -8.41 1.10
N GLY A 57 6.56 -8.34 -0.05
CA GLY A 57 7.14 -7.91 -1.33
C GLY A 57 7.14 -6.39 -1.57
N GLY A 58 6.81 -5.61 -0.53
CA GLY A 58 6.96 -4.16 -0.48
C GLY A 58 7.93 -3.76 0.63
N GLU A 59 8.92 -4.61 0.91
CA GLU A 59 10.06 -4.35 1.79
C GLU A 59 9.69 -4.00 3.25
N HIS A 60 8.52 -4.43 3.72
CA HIS A 60 8.03 -4.12 5.07
C HIS A 60 9.04 -4.32 6.21
N PRO A 61 9.80 -5.45 6.27
CA PRO A 61 10.76 -5.66 7.36
C PRO A 61 11.97 -4.71 7.33
N ALA A 62 12.22 -4.03 6.21
CA ALA A 62 13.34 -3.10 6.05
C ALA A 62 13.02 -1.68 6.53
N MET A 63 11.74 -1.37 6.79
CA MET A 63 11.28 -0.05 7.19
C MET A 63 10.96 0.03 8.68
N ASN A 64 11.25 1.18 9.28
CA ASN A 64 10.76 1.56 10.60
C ASN A 64 9.28 1.97 10.58
N VAL A 65 8.68 2.28 11.74
CA VAL A 65 7.25 2.62 11.85
C VAL A 65 6.89 3.91 11.09
N GLU A 66 7.71 4.95 11.20
CA GLU A 66 7.49 6.24 10.53
C GLU A 66 7.55 6.08 9.01
N GLU A 67 8.51 5.32 8.51
CA GLU A 67 8.66 4.97 7.09
C GLU A 67 7.46 4.18 6.57
N ARG A 68 6.97 3.20 7.35
CA ARG A 68 5.76 2.45 7.01
C ARG A 68 4.57 3.38 6.91
N MET A 69 4.36 4.27 7.87
CA MET A 69 3.27 5.26 7.83
C MET A 69 3.39 6.16 6.59
N ALA A 70 4.59 6.67 6.28
CA ALA A 70 4.82 7.50 5.10
C ALA A 70 4.48 6.77 3.80
N VAL A 71 4.86 5.49 3.67
CA VAL A 71 4.51 4.63 2.52
C VAL A 71 3.01 4.39 2.43
N MET A 72 2.33 4.11 3.55
CA MET A 72 0.88 3.93 3.59
C MET A 72 0.14 5.19 3.17
N THR A 73 0.51 6.34 3.73
CA THR A 73 -0.09 7.65 3.40
C THR A 73 0.13 7.98 1.93
N THR A 74 1.36 7.86 1.44
CA THR A 74 1.69 8.11 0.03
C THR A 74 0.85 7.25 -0.91
N ALA A 75 0.71 5.95 -0.59
CA ALA A 75 -0.08 5.06 -1.42
C ALA A 75 -1.58 5.37 -1.38
N HIS A 76 -2.11 5.74 -0.22
CA HIS A 76 -3.50 6.15 -0.08
C HIS A 76 -3.80 7.40 -0.93
N GLU A 77 -2.95 8.42 -0.84
CA GLU A 77 -3.07 9.66 -1.62
C GLU A 77 -2.89 9.41 -3.12
N ALA A 78 -1.90 8.60 -3.50
CA ALA A 78 -1.65 8.20 -4.87
C ALA A 78 -2.79 7.33 -5.45
N ALA A 79 -3.53 6.58 -4.63
CA ALA A 79 -4.67 5.82 -5.11
C ALA A 79 -5.93 6.67 -5.28
N ASN A 80 -6.09 7.73 -4.46
CA ASN A 80 -7.20 8.69 -4.53
C ASN A 80 -8.60 8.03 -4.66
N GLY A 81 -8.79 6.89 -3.99
CA GLY A 81 -10.04 6.13 -4.00
C GLY A 81 -10.36 5.35 -5.28
N GLU A 82 -9.48 5.35 -6.30
CA GLU A 82 -9.72 4.66 -7.57
C GLU A 82 -9.49 3.14 -7.50
N VAL A 83 -8.64 2.71 -6.56
CA VAL A 83 -8.27 1.31 -6.33
C VAL A 83 -8.24 1.00 -4.83
N PRO A 84 -8.62 -0.22 -4.41
CA PRO A 84 -8.38 -0.71 -3.06
C PRO A 84 -6.88 -0.73 -2.75
N VAL A 85 -6.48 -0.04 -1.69
CA VAL A 85 -5.14 -0.14 -1.13
C VAL A 85 -5.21 -0.93 0.17
N LEU A 86 -4.44 -2.00 0.24
CA LEU A 86 -4.23 -2.81 1.43
C LEU A 86 -2.81 -2.56 1.94
N THR A 87 -2.66 -2.36 3.25
CA THR A 87 -1.36 -2.15 3.88
C THR A 87 -1.15 -3.13 5.02
N SER A 88 0.11 -3.49 5.29
CA SER A 88 0.45 -4.37 6.41
C SER A 88 0.67 -3.56 7.69
N ILE A 89 -0.03 -3.92 8.76
CA ILE A 89 0.20 -3.40 10.12
C ILE A 89 1.03 -4.38 10.97
N GLN A 90 1.73 -5.33 10.33
CA GLN A 90 2.47 -6.37 11.03
C GLN A 90 3.59 -5.78 11.89
N HIS A 91 3.58 -6.13 13.18
CA HIS A 91 4.68 -5.82 14.08
C HIS A 91 4.71 -6.85 15.22
N THR A 92 5.84 -6.99 15.92
CA THR A 92 5.95 -7.89 17.09
C THR A 92 5.50 -7.22 18.39
N ASP A 93 5.42 -5.89 18.41
CA ASP A 93 4.84 -5.07 19.48
C ASP A 93 3.42 -4.65 19.12
N THR A 94 2.44 -5.10 19.91
CA THR A 94 1.01 -4.77 19.74
C THR A 94 0.72 -3.27 19.78
N ARG A 95 1.51 -2.46 20.52
CA ARG A 95 1.31 -1.01 20.57
C ARG A 95 1.56 -0.37 19.21
N ALA A 96 2.62 -0.79 18.52
CA ALA A 96 2.92 -0.36 17.17
C ALA A 96 1.87 -0.86 16.16
N ILE A 97 1.30 -2.07 16.36
CA ILE A 97 0.18 -2.54 15.53
C ILE A 97 -1.02 -1.60 15.66
N VAL A 98 -1.35 -1.17 16.88
CA VAL A 98 -2.45 -0.22 17.13
C VAL A 98 -2.16 1.14 16.50
N GLU A 99 -0.93 1.64 16.63
CA GLU A 99 -0.49 2.89 16.00
C GLU A 99 -0.62 2.84 14.46
N LEU A 100 -0.15 1.77 13.83
CA LEU A 100 -0.25 1.56 12.38
C LEU A 100 -1.69 1.36 11.87
N ALA A 101 -2.63 1.01 12.76
CA ALA A 101 -4.03 0.77 12.42
C ALA A 101 -4.93 2.02 12.50
N GLN A 102 -4.39 3.14 12.97
CA GLN A 102 -5.10 4.42 13.10
C GLN A 102 -4.98 5.26 11.83
#